data_AF-A0A6L2L4C7-F1
#
_entry.id   AF-A0A6L2L4C7-F1
#
_cell.length_a   1.000
_cell.length_b   1.000
_cell.length_c   1.000
_cell.angle_alpha   90.00
_cell.angle_beta   90.00
_cell.angle_gamma   90.00
#
_symmetry.space_group_name_H-M   'P 1'
#
loop_
_entity.id
_entity.type
_entity.pdbx_description
1 polymer ?
#
loop_
_entity_poly.entity_id
_entity_poly.type
_entity_poly.pdbx_seq_one_letter_code
_entity_poly.pdbx_strand_id
1 'polypeptide(L)'
;MSKTLERYHRRSYGEMEANHQDPDAQSSYQEYLKLKAKVDILQQSQRHYIGEEVEQLGLKKLDQLERQLNSYVRQVRSTKTKHMLDQFSSLQQK
;
A
#
# COMPACT_ATOMS: atom_id res chain seq x y z
N MET A 1 11.35 16.03 21.87
CA MET A 1 10.65 16.36 20.62
C MET A 1 9.15 16.02 20.67
N SER A 2 8.76 14.87 21.22
CA SER A 2 7.36 14.45 21.41
C SER A 2 6.51 15.46 22.20
N LYS A 3 7.02 16.00 23.32
CA LYS A 3 6.32 17.03 24.12
C LYS A 3 6.13 18.39 23.42
N THR A 4 6.90 18.63 22.36
CA THR A 4 6.81 19.86 21.56
C THR A 4 5.79 19.67 20.45
N LEU A 5 5.79 18.50 19.81
CA LEU A 5 4.78 18.08 18.85
C LEU A 5 3.38 17.99 19.47
N GLU A 6 3.25 17.42 20.68
CA GLU A 6 1.98 17.37 21.41
C GLU A 6 1.43 18.78 21.73
N ARG A 7 2.31 19.70 22.13
CA ARG A 7 1.91 21.09 22.39
C ARG A 7 1.48 21.82 21.12
N TYR A 8 2.17 21.56 20.01
CA TYR A 8 1.82 22.13 18.71
C TYR A 8 0.49 21.57 18.21
N HIS A 9 0.28 20.26 18.34
CA HIS A 9 -0.97 19.60 17.99
C HIS A 9 -2.15 20.15 18.82
N ARG A 10 -1.96 20.28 20.14
CA ARG A 10 -3.01 20.79 21.04
C ARG A 10 -3.38 22.25 20.78
N ARG A 11 -2.42 23.10 20.40
CA ARG A 11 -2.71 24.50 20.04
C ARG A 11 -3.29 24.64 18.63
N SER A 12 -2.70 23.93 17.66
CA SER A 12 -3.07 24.09 16.25
C SER A 12 -4.38 23.41 15.89
N TYR A 13 -4.76 22.34 16.60
CA TYR A 13 -6.02 21.62 16.39
C TYR A 13 -7.02 21.78 17.53
N GLY A 14 -6.58 22.03 18.77
CA GLY A 14 -7.49 22.18 19.92
C GLY A 14 -8.33 23.47 19.93
N GLU A 15 -7.90 24.53 19.24
CA GLU A 15 -8.74 25.72 19.00
C GLU A 15 -9.74 25.50 17.84
N MET A 16 -9.42 24.60 16.91
CA MET A 16 -10.28 24.23 15.78
C MET A 16 -11.44 23.32 16.24
N GLU A 17 -11.17 22.42 17.20
CA GLU A 17 -12.16 21.57 17.87
C GLU A 17 -13.20 22.35 18.70
N ALA A 18 -12.85 23.54 19.20
CA ALA A 18 -13.71 24.31 20.11
C ALA A 18 -14.70 25.25 19.40
N ASN A 19 -14.46 25.63 18.14
CA ASN A 19 -15.23 26.68 17.46
C ASN A 19 -15.86 26.26 16.11
N HIS A 20 -15.43 25.13 15.54
CA HIS A 20 -16.04 24.55 14.33
C HIS A 20 -16.04 23.02 14.42
N GLN A 21 -16.92 22.47 15.26
CA GLN A 21 -17.38 21.09 15.04
C GLN A 21 -18.37 21.11 13.89
N ASP A 22 -17.87 21.24 12.67
CA ASP A 22 -18.60 20.69 11.53
C ASP A 22 -18.43 19.16 11.64
N PRO A 23 -19.47 18.42 12.06
CA PRO A 23 -19.38 16.97 12.26
C PRO A 23 -18.92 16.27 10.97
N ASP A 24 -19.18 16.86 9.81
CA ASP A 24 -18.75 16.34 8.51
C ASP A 24 -17.23 16.51 8.30
N ALA A 25 -16.64 17.62 8.77
CA ALA A 25 -15.20 17.85 8.69
C ALA A 25 -14.42 16.90 9.63
N GLN A 26 -14.93 16.65 10.83
CA GLN A 26 -14.32 15.70 11.77
C GLN A 26 -14.45 14.25 11.28
N SER A 27 -15.60 13.88 10.69
CA SER A 27 -15.80 12.59 10.04
C SER A 27 -14.83 12.38 8.87
N SER A 28 -14.73 13.37 7.98
CA SER A 28 -13.82 13.38 6.83
C SER A 28 -12.34 13.21 7.25
N TYR A 29 -11.93 13.89 8.32
CA TYR A 29 -10.57 13.74 8.86
C TYR A 29 -10.31 12.32 9.39
N GLN A 30 -11.27 11.71 10.10
CA GLN A 30 -11.13 10.34 10.57
C GLN A 30 -11.07 9.32 9.40
N GLU A 31 -11.86 9.54 8.35
CA GLU A 31 -11.79 8.73 7.13
C GLU A 31 -10.44 8.86 6.44
N TYR A 32 -9.91 10.07 6.35
CA TYR A 32 -8.57 10.32 5.84
C TYR A 32 -7.51 9.54 6.63
N LEU A 33 -7.55 9.59 7.97
CA LEU A 33 -6.60 8.84 8.80
C LEU A 33 -6.69 7.34 8.59
N LYS A 34 -7.91 6.79 8.46
CA LYS A 34 -8.11 5.37 8.12
C LYS A 34 -7.54 5.03 6.75
N LEU A 35 -7.72 5.91 5.76
CA LEU A 35 -7.18 5.73 4.42
C LEU A 35 -5.65 5.81 4.42
N LYS A 36 -5.08 6.77 5.14
CA LYS A 36 -3.63 6.93 5.29
C LYS A 36 -2.98 5.69 5.89
N ALA A 37 -3.57 5.14 6.97
CA ALA A 37 -3.08 3.89 7.57
C ALA A 37 -3.11 2.71 6.58
N LYS A 38 -4.16 2.60 5.75
CA LYS A 38 -4.22 1.57 4.70
C LYS A 38 -3.12 1.76 3.66
N VAL A 39 -2.87 3.00 3.22
CA VAL A 39 -1.79 3.32 2.28
C VAL A 39 -0.43 2.94 2.86
N ASP A 40 -0.18 3.23 4.14
CA ASP A 40 1.10 2.93 4.77
C ASP A 40 1.36 1.41 4.84
N ILE A 41 0.31 0.62 5.15
CA ILE A 41 0.39 -0.86 5.11
C ILE A 41 0.65 -1.36 3.69
N LEU A 42 -0.02 -0.79 2.69
CA LEU A 42 0.19 -1.16 1.29
C LEU A 42 1.62 -0.84 0.84
N GLN A 43 2.13 0.35 1.17
CA GLN A 43 3.51 0.74 0.87
C GLN A 43 4.53 -0.17 1.56
N GLN A 44 4.29 -0.54 2.82
CA GLN A 44 5.13 -1.51 3.51
C GLN A 44 5.12 -2.87 2.81
N SER A 45 3.95 -3.35 2.40
CA SER A 45 3.86 -4.61 1.66
C SER A 45 4.61 -4.55 0.32
N GLN A 46 4.55 -3.40 -0.37
CA GLN A 46 5.30 -3.18 -1.62
C GLN A 46 6.81 -3.28 -1.40
N ARG A 47 7.33 -2.67 -0.34
CA ARG A 47 8.75 -2.77 0.05
C ARG A 47 9.16 -4.23 0.25
N HIS A 48 8.35 -5.00 0.96
CA HIS A 48 8.62 -6.45 1.09
C HIS A 48 8.66 -7.19 -0.25
N TYR A 49 7.73 -6.90 -1.18
CA TYR A 49 7.71 -7.55 -2.50
C TYR A 49 8.95 -7.24 -3.36
N ILE A 50 9.58 -6.08 -3.17
CA ILE A 50 10.81 -5.70 -3.88
C ILE A 50 12.09 -6.11 -3.13
N GLY A 51 11.97 -6.76 -1.96
CA GLY A 51 13.10 -7.23 -1.19
C GLY A 51 13.62 -6.25 -0.13
N GLU A 52 12.91 -5.17 0.15
CA GLU A 52 13.25 -4.20 1.20
C GLU A 52 12.60 -4.55 2.54
N GLU A 53 13.25 -4.18 3.66
CA GLU A 53 12.76 -4.39 5.05
C GLU A 53 12.41 -5.86 5.40
N VAL A 54 12.89 -6.82 4.60
CA VAL A 54 12.56 -8.25 4.72
C VAL A 54 13.08 -8.87 6.01
N GLU A 55 14.14 -8.31 6.58
CA GLU A 55 14.69 -8.69 7.89
C GLU A 55 13.68 -8.58 9.05
N GLN A 56 12.64 -7.75 8.90
CA GLN A 56 11.58 -7.60 9.89
C GLN A 56 10.50 -8.69 9.78
N LEU A 57 10.53 -9.51 8.70
CA LEU A 57 9.60 -10.61 8.49
C LEU A 57 10.11 -11.90 9.14
N GLY A 58 9.25 -12.55 9.92
CA GLY A 58 9.54 -13.89 10.43
C GLY A 58 9.53 -14.95 9.31
N LEU A 59 10.22 -16.07 9.54
CA LEU A 59 10.42 -17.15 8.56
C LEU A 59 9.13 -17.62 7.86
N LYS A 60 8.01 -17.75 8.59
CA LYS A 60 6.72 -18.16 8.00
C LYS A 60 6.20 -17.15 6.98
N LYS A 61 6.30 -15.86 7.29
CA LYS A 61 5.86 -14.79 6.38
C LYS A 61 6.80 -14.70 5.18
N LEU A 62 8.09 -14.96 5.38
CA LEU A 62 9.07 -14.98 4.30
C LEU A 62 8.81 -16.11 3.30
N ASP A 63 8.56 -17.34 3.78
CA ASP A 63 8.20 -18.48 2.92
C ASP A 63 6.88 -18.22 2.16
N GLN A 64 5.88 -17.62 2.81
CA GLN A 64 4.64 -17.20 2.14
C GLN A 64 4.91 -16.17 1.03
N LEU A 65 5.71 -15.15 1.32
CA LEU A 65 6.06 -14.10 0.38
C LEU A 65 6.78 -14.67 -0.85
N GLU A 66 7.74 -15.57 -0.63
CA GLU A 66 8.46 -16.25 -1.70
C GLU A 66 7.53 -17.08 -2.60
N ARG A 67 6.62 -17.86 -2.01
CA ARG A 67 5.63 -18.64 -2.77
C ARG A 67 4.72 -17.74 -3.60
N GLN A 68 4.27 -16.61 -3.04
CA GLN A 68 3.44 -15.64 -3.74
C GLN A 68 4.19 -15.02 -4.92
N LEU A 69 5.42 -14.54 -4.71
CA LEU A 69 6.26 -13.97 -5.77
C LEU A 69 6.51 -14.97 -6.89
N ASN A 70 6.86 -16.22 -6.54
CA ASN A 70 7.06 -17.29 -7.52
C ASN A 70 5.80 -17.55 -8.37
N SER A 71 4.62 -17.55 -7.74
CA SER A 71 3.35 -17.70 -8.46
C SER A 71 3.08 -16.52 -9.41
N TYR A 72 3.24 -15.29 -8.93
CA TYR A 72 3.02 -14.09 -9.74
C TYR A 72 3.97 -14.01 -10.92
N VAL A 73 5.25 -14.33 -10.75
CA VAL A 73 6.22 -14.34 -11.86
C VAL A 73 5.84 -15.38 -12.92
N ARG A 74 5.40 -16.57 -12.52
CA ARG A 74 4.90 -17.59 -13.46
C ARG A 74 3.68 -17.10 -14.22
N GLN A 75 2.73 -16.48 -13.53
CA GLN A 75 1.53 -15.93 -14.15
C GLN A 75 1.87 -14.81 -15.16
N VAL A 76 2.69 -13.84 -14.78
CA VAL A 76 3.12 -12.74 -15.66
C VAL A 76 3.82 -13.27 -16.92
N ARG A 77 4.74 -14.23 -16.75
CA ARG A 77 5.42 -14.89 -17.90
C ARG A 77 4.42 -15.61 -18.80
N SER A 78 3.50 -16.39 -18.22
CA SER A 78 2.46 -17.09 -18.97
C SER A 78 1.59 -16.14 -19.77
N THR A 79 1.11 -15.05 -19.16
CA THR A 79 0.29 -14.04 -19.83
C THR A 79 1.06 -13.37 -20.96
N LYS A 80 2.33 -13.01 -20.73
CA LYS A 80 3.18 -12.41 -21.76
C LYS A 80 3.41 -13.36 -22.93
N THR A 81 3.72 -14.63 -22.66
CA THR A 81 3.90 -15.66 -23.71
C THR A 81 2.62 -15.86 -24.51
N LYS A 82 1.46 -15.98 -23.84
CA LYS A 82 0.17 -16.11 -24.51
C LYS A 82 -0.09 -14.92 -25.43
N HIS A 83 0.11 -13.69 -24.93
CA HIS A 83 -0.07 -12.49 -25.72
C HIS A 83 0.83 -12.46 -26.97
N MET A 84 2.11 -12.82 -26.85
CA MET A 84 3.03 -12.89 -27.99
C MET A 84 2.62 -13.95 -29.01
N LEU A 85 2.12 -15.10 -28.56
CA LEU A 85 1.61 -16.17 -29.44
C LEU A 85 0.35 -15.73 -30.19
N ASP A 86 -0.56 -15.04 -29.51
CA ASP A 86 -1.79 -14.49 -30.12
C ASP A 86 -1.42 -13.47 -31.21
N GLN A 87 -0.48 -12.58 -30.93
CA GLN A 87 0.05 -11.62 -31.90
C GLN A 87 0.69 -12.32 -33.10
N PHE A 88 1.57 -13.31 -32.87
CA PHE A 88 2.21 -14.07 -33.95
C PHE A 88 1.18 -14.77 -34.84
N SER A 89 0.19 -15.44 -34.24
CA SER A 89 -0.87 -16.14 -34.97
C SER A 89 -1.69 -15.17 -35.82
N SER A 90 -2.03 -13.99 -35.27
CA SER A 90 -2.75 -12.95 -36.01
C SER A 90 -1.98 -12.40 -37.21
N LEU A 91 -0.64 -12.36 -37.14
CA LEU A 91 0.21 -11.92 -38.24
C LEU A 91 0.33 -13.01 -39.30
N GLN A 92 0.40 -14.28 -38.92
CA GLN A 92 0.44 -15.40 -39.87
C GLN A 92 -0.87 -15.61 -40.64
N GLN A 93 -2.01 -15.20 -40.06
CA GLN A 93 -3.33 -15.30 -40.68
C GLN A 93 -3.67 -14.10 -41.60
N LYS A 94 -2.79 -13.09 -41.69
CA LYS A 94 -2.87 -11.99 -42.66
C LYS A 94 -2.02 -12.29 -43.88
#